data_AF-A0A941TFU8-F1
#
_entry.id   AF-A0A941TFU8-F1
#
_cell.length_a   1.000
_cell.length_b   1.000
_cell.length_c   1.000
_cell.angle_alpha   90.00
_cell.angle_beta   90.00
_cell.angle_gamma   90.00
#
_symmetry.space_group_name_H-M   'P 1'
#
loop_
_entity.id
_entity.type
_entity.pdbx_description
1 polymer ?
#
loop_
_entity_poly.entity_id
_entity_poly.type
_entity_poly.pdbx_seq_one_letter_code
_entity_poly.pdbx_strand_id
1 'polypeptide(L)'
;MPPAVAYRVIILLLWALVVLDAAVARGLFWDGASFLANMLEFGTFHDFYPERSHVDWVTQAPTLLLAEAGVRNTRLLAIVYSASLYAWPAALYHVALARVRRDATLMAAVAVALAAVYLPTSFFIVGEYNVAYAAVMAAMAVVVTGGAGRRRDGVILCAFGALCQASYEAMLYLGPLVAAAILWGLRRARRAGATDDIGSLLALLAALTFLSSALVSLQAVVEYWNLDYFVRVRAATFDFWQNLQFVIPFVGLAILVVVSIVLPRWLERRGPALLLGLVALLLAATPWLRRLDPEAMLFPPAHHIARTAAGGLVVAIAIAMWLHVGWRHAGRWGGPPRVLVELRRPEVGRRLLSAASALLLAAAVPDVALSRLWVGYLDYFRGLVTGHTGLVRANDLPMRQWPQRLFSQDWTYPALSALVRSAPGQGIVVMDKDYRSNPPFEPSCGTVPRLEGYAWR
;
A
#
# COMPACT_ATOMS: atom_id res chain seq x y z
N MET A 1 -18.39 15.54 11.79
CA MET A 1 -19.06 14.61 10.86
C MET A 1 -19.54 13.38 11.64
N PRO A 2 -20.78 12.88 11.43
CA PRO A 2 -21.25 11.61 12.00
C PRO A 2 -20.42 10.41 11.50
N PRO A 3 -20.11 9.40 12.34
CA PRO A 3 -19.32 8.24 11.92
C PRO A 3 -19.85 7.50 10.69
N ALA A 4 -21.17 7.35 10.57
CA ALA A 4 -21.78 6.68 9.42
C ALA A 4 -21.54 7.44 8.10
N VAL A 5 -21.55 8.78 8.14
CA VAL A 5 -21.25 9.62 6.96
C VAL A 5 -19.78 9.49 6.60
N ALA A 6 -18.90 9.59 7.59
CA ALA A 6 -17.46 9.44 7.40
C ALA A 6 -17.11 8.10 6.73
N TYR A 7 -17.66 7.01 7.27
CA TYR A 7 -17.48 5.67 6.72
C TYR A 7 -17.88 5.59 5.24
N ARG A 8 -19.07 6.07 4.89
CA ARG A 8 -19.56 6.04 3.49
C ARG A 8 -18.67 6.86 2.56
N VAL A 9 -18.26 8.06 2.97
CA VAL A 9 -17.38 8.92 2.18
C VAL A 9 -16.02 8.26 1.95
N ILE A 10 -15.41 7.70 3.01
CA ILE A 10 -14.11 7.02 2.92
C ILE A 10 -14.21 5.81 1.98
N ILE A 11 -15.25 4.98 2.11
CA ILE A 11 -15.44 3.81 1.25
C ILE A 11 -15.68 4.22 -0.21
N LEU A 12 -16.53 5.22 -0.45
CA LEU A 12 -16.79 5.72 -1.79
C LEU A 12 -15.49 6.23 -2.44
N LEU A 13 -14.71 7.05 -1.71
CA LEU A 13 -13.42 7.53 -2.19
C LEU A 13 -12.47 6.38 -2.53
N LEU A 14 -12.33 5.41 -1.61
CA LEU A 14 -11.41 4.29 -1.76
C LEU A 14 -11.72 3.48 -3.04
N TRP A 15 -12.98 3.11 -3.27
CA TRP A 15 -13.37 2.37 -4.47
C TRP A 15 -13.40 3.23 -5.73
N ALA A 16 -13.67 4.53 -5.63
CA ALA A 16 -13.53 5.44 -6.76
C ALA A 16 -12.07 5.53 -7.23
N LEU A 17 -11.11 5.56 -6.31
CA LEU A 17 -9.68 5.51 -6.63
C LEU A 17 -9.31 4.17 -7.28
N VAL A 18 -9.79 3.03 -6.76
CA VAL A 18 -9.58 1.71 -7.40
C VAL A 18 -10.04 1.73 -8.86
N VAL A 19 -11.24 2.26 -9.14
CA VAL A 19 -11.77 2.35 -10.51
C VAL A 19 -10.93 3.28 -11.39
N LEU A 20 -10.56 4.45 -10.85
CA LEU A 20 -9.72 5.42 -11.56
C LEU A 20 -8.36 4.81 -11.94
N ASP A 21 -7.67 4.23 -10.95
CA ASP A 21 -6.32 3.71 -11.10
C ASP A 21 -6.28 2.45 -11.97
N ALA A 22 -7.34 1.64 -11.91
CA ALA A 22 -7.55 0.54 -12.84
C ALA A 22 -7.73 1.04 -14.28
N ALA A 23 -8.59 2.04 -14.49
CA ALA A 23 -8.92 2.55 -15.82
C ALA A 23 -7.70 3.17 -16.53
N VAL A 24 -6.78 3.77 -15.78
CA VAL A 24 -5.53 4.35 -16.32
C VAL A 24 -4.37 3.35 -16.37
N ALA A 25 -4.64 2.06 -16.10
CA ALA A 25 -3.64 0.99 -16.09
C ALA A 25 -2.42 1.32 -15.20
N ARG A 26 -2.66 1.92 -14.03
CA ARG A 26 -1.60 2.39 -13.12
C ARG A 26 -0.71 1.26 -12.59
N GLY A 27 -1.23 0.03 -12.57
CA GLY A 27 -0.48 -1.18 -12.25
C GLY A 27 0.66 -1.51 -13.24
N LEU A 28 0.77 -0.81 -14.37
CA LEU A 28 1.94 -0.91 -15.26
C LEU A 28 3.12 -0.05 -14.82
N PHE A 29 2.92 0.85 -13.85
CA PHE A 29 4.01 1.71 -13.39
C PHE A 29 5.17 0.88 -12.82
N TRP A 30 6.37 1.23 -13.25
CA TRP A 30 7.62 0.63 -12.78
C TRP A 30 7.61 -0.89 -12.99
N ASP A 31 7.89 -1.70 -11.95
CA ASP A 31 8.00 -3.15 -12.08
C ASP A 31 6.75 -3.80 -12.70
N GLY A 32 5.59 -3.16 -12.51
CA GLY A 32 4.30 -3.70 -12.93
C GLY A 32 4.20 -4.03 -14.43
N ALA A 33 4.87 -3.27 -15.31
CA ALA A 33 4.93 -3.62 -16.73
C ALA A 33 5.70 -4.92 -16.98
N SER A 34 6.83 -5.11 -16.28
CA SER A 34 7.63 -6.32 -16.36
C SER A 34 6.89 -7.52 -15.78
N PHE A 35 6.22 -7.37 -14.62
CA PHE A 35 5.37 -8.42 -14.06
C PHE A 35 4.28 -8.87 -15.02
N LEU A 36 3.49 -7.93 -15.57
CA LEU A 36 2.42 -8.25 -16.51
C LEU A 36 2.97 -8.92 -17.77
N ALA A 37 4.07 -8.42 -18.33
CA ALA A 37 4.65 -8.99 -19.54
C ALA A 37 5.14 -10.42 -19.34
N ASN A 38 5.90 -10.70 -18.28
CA ASN A 38 6.40 -12.04 -17.99
C ASN A 38 5.25 -13.02 -17.68
N MET A 39 4.25 -12.57 -16.92
CA MET A 39 3.04 -13.34 -16.65
C MET A 39 2.32 -13.77 -17.94
N LEU A 40 2.19 -12.86 -18.91
CA LEU A 40 1.55 -13.16 -20.20
C LEU A 40 2.43 -13.99 -21.15
N GLU A 41 3.75 -13.86 -21.08
CA GLU A 41 4.69 -14.63 -21.89
C GLU A 41 4.81 -16.08 -21.41
N PHE A 42 4.91 -16.30 -20.10
CA PHE A 42 5.05 -17.63 -19.52
C PHE A 42 3.72 -18.32 -19.23
N GLY A 43 2.62 -17.56 -19.14
CA GLY A 43 1.30 -18.11 -18.82
C GLY A 43 1.19 -18.64 -17.40
N THR A 44 2.00 -18.13 -16.47
CA THR A 44 2.03 -18.54 -15.06
C THR A 44 2.14 -17.32 -14.15
N PHE A 45 1.91 -17.52 -12.86
CA PHE A 45 2.31 -16.54 -11.85
C PHE A 45 3.80 -16.22 -11.96
N HIS A 46 4.16 -14.98 -11.70
CA HIS A 46 5.54 -14.51 -11.79
C HIS A 46 5.85 -13.58 -10.62
N ASP A 47 6.90 -13.91 -9.87
CA ASP A 47 7.52 -13.05 -8.86
C ASP A 47 9.05 -13.14 -9.04
N PHE A 48 9.75 -12.03 -8.81
CA PHE A 48 11.21 -12.00 -8.80
C PHE A 48 11.80 -12.63 -7.53
N TYR A 49 11.00 -12.81 -6.49
CA TYR A 49 11.38 -13.37 -5.20
C TYR A 49 10.36 -14.43 -4.77
N PRO A 50 10.68 -15.73 -4.88
CA PRO A 50 9.76 -16.80 -4.47
C PRO A 50 9.24 -16.64 -3.03
N GLU A 51 10.04 -16.04 -2.14
CA GLU A 51 9.72 -15.77 -0.74
C GLU A 51 8.65 -14.66 -0.54
N ARG A 52 8.16 -14.03 -1.61
CA ARG A 52 7.14 -12.95 -1.63
C ARG A 52 5.90 -13.25 -2.49
N SER A 53 5.84 -14.46 -3.06
CA SER A 53 4.92 -14.82 -4.13
C SER A 53 3.43 -14.99 -3.75
N HIS A 54 3.06 -15.06 -2.48
CA HIS A 54 1.66 -15.36 -2.11
C HIS A 54 0.70 -14.23 -2.47
N VAL A 55 1.14 -12.98 -2.36
CA VAL A 55 0.32 -11.83 -2.75
C VAL A 55 0.12 -11.81 -4.26
N ASP A 56 1.15 -12.19 -5.01
CA ASP A 56 1.10 -12.28 -6.46
C ASP A 56 0.08 -13.29 -6.97
N TRP A 57 -0.09 -14.42 -6.27
CA TRP A 57 -1.12 -15.39 -6.68
C TRP A 57 -2.52 -14.78 -6.69
N VAL A 58 -2.84 -13.93 -5.71
CA VAL A 58 -4.18 -13.34 -5.63
C VAL A 58 -4.35 -12.09 -6.48
N THR A 59 -3.27 -11.35 -6.76
CA THR A 59 -3.31 -10.14 -7.59
C THR A 59 -3.19 -10.43 -9.09
N GLN A 60 -2.52 -11.52 -9.48
CA GLN A 60 -2.29 -11.91 -10.88
C GLN A 60 -3.35 -12.86 -11.42
N ALA A 61 -3.97 -13.70 -10.56
CA ALA A 61 -4.92 -14.73 -10.99
C ALA A 61 -6.05 -14.21 -11.90
N PRO A 62 -6.72 -13.06 -11.62
CA PRO A 62 -7.78 -12.57 -12.49
C PRO A 62 -7.31 -12.28 -13.93
N THR A 63 -6.08 -11.78 -14.09
CA THR A 63 -5.51 -11.48 -15.40
C THR A 63 -5.10 -12.74 -16.14
N LEU A 64 -4.49 -13.71 -15.45
CA LEU A 64 -4.14 -15.02 -16.02
C LEU A 64 -5.38 -15.77 -16.50
N LEU A 65 -6.44 -15.81 -15.70
CA LEU A 65 -7.70 -16.46 -16.09
C LEU A 65 -8.31 -15.84 -17.35
N LEU A 66 -8.24 -14.52 -17.52
CA LEU A 66 -8.69 -13.87 -18.75
C LEU A 66 -7.79 -14.19 -19.95
N ALA A 67 -6.48 -14.24 -19.74
CA ALA A 67 -5.53 -14.65 -20.76
C ALA A 67 -5.76 -16.12 -21.19
N GLU A 68 -6.01 -17.03 -20.24
CA GLU A 68 -6.39 -18.42 -20.52
C GLU A 68 -7.72 -18.50 -21.29
N ALA A 69 -8.69 -17.64 -20.93
CA ALA A 69 -9.97 -17.51 -21.64
C ALA A 69 -9.86 -16.89 -23.05
N GLY A 70 -8.64 -16.62 -23.54
CA GLY A 70 -8.38 -16.14 -24.90
C GLY A 70 -8.37 -14.61 -25.05
N VAL A 71 -8.43 -13.84 -23.95
CA VAL A 71 -8.30 -12.38 -24.03
C VAL A 71 -6.86 -12.02 -24.43
N ARG A 72 -6.71 -11.30 -25.54
CA ARG A 72 -5.40 -10.85 -26.06
C ARG A 72 -5.27 -9.32 -26.12
N ASN A 73 -6.28 -8.60 -25.66
CA ASN A 73 -6.20 -7.15 -25.53
C ASN A 73 -5.37 -6.78 -24.28
N THR A 74 -4.13 -6.33 -24.49
CA THR A 74 -3.21 -5.98 -23.38
C THR A 74 -3.69 -4.79 -22.58
N ARG A 75 -4.47 -3.87 -23.17
CA ARG A 75 -5.07 -2.76 -22.44
C ARG A 75 -6.10 -3.26 -21.42
N LEU A 76 -6.99 -4.16 -21.84
CA LEU A 76 -7.98 -4.76 -20.93
C LEU A 76 -7.29 -5.57 -19.83
N LEU A 77 -6.28 -6.36 -20.19
CA LEU A 77 -5.50 -7.14 -19.22
C LEU A 77 -4.76 -6.22 -18.23
N ALA A 78 -4.20 -5.10 -18.68
CA ALA A 78 -3.57 -4.11 -17.81
C ALA A 78 -4.57 -3.42 -16.87
N ILE A 79 -5.79 -3.15 -17.33
CA ILE A 79 -6.89 -2.61 -16.49
C ILE A 79 -7.27 -3.63 -15.42
N VAL A 80 -7.44 -4.90 -15.78
CA VAL A 80 -7.81 -5.97 -14.83
C VAL A 80 -6.70 -6.25 -13.83
N TYR A 81 -5.45 -6.26 -14.30
CA TYR A 81 -4.27 -6.38 -13.46
C TYR A 81 -4.20 -5.24 -12.44
N SER A 82 -4.34 -3.99 -12.90
CA SER A 82 -4.39 -2.82 -12.04
C SER A 82 -5.56 -2.89 -11.06
N ALA A 83 -6.76 -3.25 -11.52
CA ALA A 83 -7.92 -3.42 -10.66
C ALA A 83 -7.67 -4.42 -9.54
N SER A 84 -7.03 -5.55 -9.85
CA SER A 84 -6.73 -6.60 -8.89
C SER A 84 -5.72 -6.12 -7.83
N LEU A 85 -4.67 -5.42 -8.26
CA LEU A 85 -3.66 -4.81 -7.39
C LEU A 85 -4.26 -3.78 -6.41
N TYR A 86 -5.17 -2.91 -6.87
CA TYR A 86 -5.80 -1.89 -6.02
C TYR A 86 -6.97 -2.41 -5.19
N ALA A 87 -7.74 -3.39 -5.71
CA ALA A 87 -8.93 -3.90 -5.04
C ALA A 87 -8.60 -4.68 -3.76
N TRP A 88 -7.47 -5.39 -3.70
CA TRP A 88 -7.07 -6.15 -2.51
C TRP A 88 -6.82 -5.26 -1.29
N PRO A 89 -5.92 -4.27 -1.32
CA PRO A 89 -5.76 -3.33 -0.22
C PRO A 89 -7.06 -2.60 0.11
N ALA A 90 -7.82 -2.17 -0.91
CA ALA A 90 -9.09 -1.47 -0.73
C ALA A 90 -10.13 -2.33 0.02
N ALA A 91 -10.27 -3.60 -0.34
CA ALA A 91 -11.17 -4.54 0.32
C ALA A 91 -10.75 -4.79 1.77
N LEU A 92 -9.45 -4.96 2.04
CA LEU A 92 -8.92 -5.17 3.39
C LEU A 92 -9.13 -3.93 4.29
N TYR A 93 -8.84 -2.72 3.78
CA TYR A 93 -9.16 -1.48 4.49
C TYR A 93 -10.65 -1.27 4.66
N HIS A 94 -11.48 -1.67 3.70
CA HIS A 94 -12.93 -1.65 3.84
C HIS A 94 -13.37 -2.57 4.98
N VAL A 95 -12.83 -3.80 5.07
CA VAL A 95 -13.09 -4.69 6.21
C VAL A 95 -12.66 -4.04 7.52
N ALA A 96 -11.48 -3.43 7.58
CA ALA A 96 -10.99 -2.73 8.77
C ALA A 96 -11.97 -1.61 9.20
N LEU A 97 -12.36 -0.73 8.28
CA LEU A 97 -13.31 0.36 8.50
C LEU A 97 -14.68 -0.16 8.94
N ALA A 98 -15.20 -1.20 8.28
CA ALA A 98 -16.49 -1.80 8.60
C ALA A 98 -16.51 -2.38 10.02
N ARG A 99 -15.38 -2.95 10.47
CA ARG A 99 -15.23 -3.46 11.83
C ARG A 99 -15.25 -2.35 12.86
N VAL A 100 -14.53 -1.26 12.62
CA VAL A 100 -14.39 -0.16 13.59
C VAL A 100 -15.43 0.96 13.43
N ARG A 101 -16.39 0.85 12.52
CA ARG A 101 -17.38 1.90 12.18
C ARG A 101 -18.18 2.48 13.36
N ARG A 102 -18.25 1.76 14.48
CA ARG A 102 -18.97 2.17 15.70
C ARG A 102 -18.08 2.93 16.70
N ASP A 103 -16.76 2.95 16.49
CA ASP A 103 -15.80 3.62 17.36
C ASP A 103 -15.05 4.68 16.52
N ALA A 104 -15.40 5.95 16.74
CA ALA A 104 -14.87 7.05 15.93
C ALA A 104 -13.34 7.19 16.03
N THR A 105 -12.75 6.85 17.18
CA THR A 105 -11.31 6.95 17.40
C THR A 105 -10.57 5.84 16.66
N LEU A 106 -11.07 4.59 16.72
CA LEU A 106 -10.50 3.49 15.94
C LEU A 106 -10.69 3.71 14.43
N MET A 107 -11.84 4.25 14.01
CA MET A 107 -12.06 4.59 12.59
C MET A 107 -11.15 5.74 12.13
N ALA A 108 -10.86 6.73 12.98
CA ALA A 108 -9.87 7.75 12.69
C ALA A 108 -8.47 7.14 12.50
N ALA A 109 -8.09 6.14 13.30
CA ALA A 109 -6.81 5.44 13.15
C ALA A 109 -6.68 4.72 11.79
N VAL A 110 -7.75 4.05 11.33
CA VAL A 110 -7.76 3.42 10.00
C VAL A 110 -7.75 4.46 8.88
N ALA A 111 -8.48 5.58 9.04
CA ALA A 111 -8.45 6.69 8.08
C ALA A 111 -7.05 7.33 7.99
N VAL A 112 -6.34 7.44 9.11
CA VAL A 112 -4.94 7.90 9.15
C VAL A 112 -4.02 6.90 8.43
N ALA A 113 -4.19 5.59 8.63
CA ALA A 113 -3.43 4.59 7.87
C ALA A 113 -3.67 4.75 6.35
N LEU A 114 -4.91 4.97 5.92
CA LEU A 114 -5.20 5.24 4.51
C LEU A 114 -4.50 6.53 4.01
N ALA A 115 -4.56 7.61 4.78
CA ALA A 115 -4.06 8.92 4.35
C ALA A 115 -2.52 9.06 4.40
N ALA A 116 -1.87 8.41 5.37
CA ALA A 116 -0.46 8.58 5.66
C ALA A 116 0.41 7.36 5.35
N VAL A 117 -0.20 6.20 5.09
CA VAL A 117 0.50 4.96 4.68
C VAL A 117 0.07 4.61 3.26
N TYR A 118 -1.21 4.25 3.05
CA TYR A 118 -1.66 3.70 1.76
C TYR A 118 -1.51 4.69 0.60
N LEU A 119 -2.15 5.86 0.65
CA LEU A 119 -2.09 6.80 -0.48
C LEU A 119 -0.66 7.24 -0.82
N PRO A 120 0.21 7.58 0.15
CA PRO A 120 1.60 7.94 -0.13
C PRO A 120 2.49 6.79 -0.63
N THR A 121 2.03 5.54 -0.63
CA THR A 121 2.80 4.39 -1.13
C THR A 121 2.12 3.66 -2.29
N SER A 122 0.85 3.98 -2.58
CA SER A 122 0.01 3.23 -3.53
C SER A 122 0.27 3.54 -5.00
N PHE A 123 1.06 4.57 -5.34
CA PHE A 123 1.45 4.77 -6.74
C PHE A 123 2.30 3.59 -7.24
N PHE A 124 3.19 3.08 -6.40
CA PHE A 124 3.87 1.81 -6.61
C PHE A 124 3.02 0.67 -6.03
N ILE A 125 1.92 0.33 -6.70
CA ILE A 125 0.94 -0.63 -6.16
C ILE A 125 1.40 -2.09 -6.22
N VAL A 126 2.29 -2.43 -7.17
CA VAL A 126 2.81 -3.80 -7.37
C VAL A 126 3.59 -4.30 -6.15
N GLY A 127 4.07 -3.39 -5.30
CA GLY A 127 4.65 -3.76 -4.02
C GLY A 127 3.64 -4.46 -3.10
N GLU A 128 3.99 -5.67 -2.72
CA GLU A 128 3.23 -6.62 -1.89
C GLU A 128 2.92 -6.03 -0.50
N TYR A 129 3.77 -5.10 -0.03
CA TYR A 129 3.58 -4.36 1.22
C TYR A 129 2.22 -3.65 1.31
N ASN A 130 1.63 -3.22 0.19
CA ASN A 130 0.33 -2.56 0.19
C ASN A 130 -0.77 -3.50 0.71
N VAL A 131 -0.74 -4.76 0.27
CA VAL A 131 -1.66 -5.82 0.71
C VAL A 131 -1.33 -6.22 2.14
N ALA A 132 -0.05 -6.43 2.47
CA ALA A 132 0.39 -6.81 3.81
C ALA A 132 -0.04 -5.78 4.89
N TYR A 133 0.17 -4.49 4.64
CA TYR A 133 -0.22 -3.42 5.57
C TYR A 133 -1.74 -3.34 5.74
N ALA A 134 -2.50 -3.48 4.65
CA ALA A 134 -3.96 -3.50 4.72
C ALA A 134 -4.49 -4.73 5.49
N ALA A 135 -3.88 -5.90 5.29
CA ALA A 135 -4.21 -7.14 6.00
C ALA A 135 -3.93 -7.03 7.51
N VAL A 136 -2.78 -6.46 7.89
CA VAL A 136 -2.45 -6.17 9.29
C VAL A 136 -3.47 -5.22 9.91
N MET A 137 -3.83 -4.14 9.22
CA MET A 137 -4.85 -3.19 9.72
C MET A 137 -6.23 -3.85 9.87
N ALA A 138 -6.62 -4.73 8.94
CA ALA A 138 -7.85 -5.51 9.01
C ALA A 138 -7.83 -6.52 10.17
N ALA A 139 -6.72 -7.25 10.35
CA ALA A 139 -6.54 -8.19 11.45
C ALA A 139 -6.61 -7.46 12.81
N MET A 140 -5.90 -6.34 12.95
CA MET A 140 -5.96 -5.51 14.14
C MET A 140 -7.37 -5.02 14.43
N ALA A 141 -8.10 -4.55 13.42
CA ALA A 141 -9.51 -4.15 13.56
C ALA A 141 -10.41 -5.30 14.07
N VAL A 142 -10.23 -6.52 13.58
CA VAL A 142 -10.95 -7.72 14.05
C VAL A 142 -10.61 -8.02 15.51
N VAL A 143 -9.32 -7.98 15.88
CA VAL A 143 -8.85 -8.28 17.24
C VAL A 143 -9.39 -7.26 18.25
N VAL A 144 -9.23 -5.97 17.99
CA VAL A 144 -9.59 -4.91 18.95
C VAL A 144 -11.11 -4.80 19.14
N THR A 145 -11.90 -5.17 18.14
CA THR A 145 -13.37 -5.22 18.23
C THR A 145 -13.91 -6.47 18.93
N GLY A 146 -13.03 -7.37 19.42
CA GLY A 146 -13.41 -8.52 20.23
C GLY A 146 -13.72 -9.79 19.44
N GLY A 147 -13.24 -9.87 18.20
CA GLY A 147 -13.50 -11.01 17.33
C GLY A 147 -12.74 -12.30 17.68
N ALA A 148 -11.58 -12.20 18.32
CA ALA A 148 -10.64 -13.33 18.43
C ALA A 148 -11.19 -14.62 19.09
N GLY A 149 -12.29 -14.57 19.85
CA GLY A 149 -12.91 -15.77 20.44
C GLY A 149 -13.97 -16.48 19.58
N ARG A 150 -14.34 -15.91 18.42
CA ARG A 150 -15.46 -16.37 17.59
C ARG A 150 -14.96 -17.12 16.36
N ARG A 151 -15.61 -18.23 15.97
CA ARG A 151 -15.26 -19.04 14.79
C ARG A 151 -15.04 -18.20 13.53
N ARG A 152 -16.04 -17.39 13.16
CA ARG A 152 -16.00 -16.54 11.96
C ARG A 152 -14.75 -15.65 11.93
N ASP A 153 -14.43 -15.04 13.05
CA ASP A 153 -13.33 -14.10 13.15
C ASP A 153 -11.98 -14.82 13.22
N GLY A 154 -11.92 -16.01 13.83
CA GLY A 154 -10.79 -16.92 13.72
C GLY A 154 -10.49 -17.31 12.27
N VAL A 155 -11.50 -17.70 11.48
CA VAL A 155 -11.32 -18.00 10.05
C VAL A 155 -10.77 -16.79 9.28
N ILE A 156 -11.34 -15.60 9.50
CA ILE A 156 -10.89 -14.36 8.86
C ILE A 156 -9.42 -14.06 9.22
N LEU A 157 -9.05 -14.22 10.50
CA LEU A 157 -7.68 -14.00 10.94
C LEU A 157 -6.71 -15.03 10.35
N CYS A 158 -7.10 -16.30 10.22
CA CYS A 158 -6.30 -17.31 9.51
C CYS A 158 -6.10 -16.94 8.04
N ALA A 159 -7.16 -16.47 7.36
CA ALA A 159 -7.08 -16.05 5.96
C ALA A 159 -6.11 -14.87 5.78
N PHE A 160 -6.16 -13.88 6.68
CA PHE A 160 -5.22 -12.76 6.67
C PHE A 160 -3.78 -13.21 6.98
N GLY A 161 -3.60 -14.12 7.96
CA GLY A 161 -2.28 -14.66 8.28
C GLY A 161 -1.67 -15.44 7.12
N ALA A 162 -2.45 -16.27 6.43
CA ALA A 162 -2.02 -17.01 5.25
C ALA A 162 -1.63 -16.08 4.10
N LEU A 163 -2.43 -15.03 3.85
CA LEU A 163 -2.10 -13.99 2.86
C LEU A 163 -0.80 -13.27 3.20
N CYS A 164 -0.49 -13.07 4.49
CA CYS A 164 0.73 -12.41 4.92
C CYS A 164 1.99 -13.29 4.92
N GLN A 165 1.89 -14.61 4.77
CA GLN A 165 2.99 -15.54 5.04
C GLN A 165 4.25 -15.32 4.17
N ALA A 166 4.08 -15.17 2.86
CA ALA A 166 5.15 -14.81 1.93
C ALA A 166 4.72 -13.53 1.22
N SER A 167 4.69 -12.43 1.98
CA SER A 167 4.22 -11.14 1.48
C SER A 167 5.29 -10.07 1.50
N TYR A 168 5.90 -9.77 2.64
CA TYR A 168 6.81 -8.63 2.74
C TYR A 168 7.70 -8.67 3.99
N GLU A 169 8.91 -8.06 3.95
CA GLU A 169 9.89 -8.08 5.06
C GLU A 169 9.34 -7.48 6.34
N ALA A 170 8.42 -6.51 6.24
CA ALA A 170 7.84 -5.87 7.41
C ALA A 170 7.09 -6.86 8.32
N MET A 171 6.70 -8.03 7.81
CA MET A 171 6.11 -9.09 8.62
C MET A 171 7.07 -9.62 9.68
N LEU A 172 8.38 -9.37 9.58
CA LEU A 172 9.36 -9.61 10.65
C LEU A 172 8.95 -8.97 11.98
N TYR A 173 8.39 -7.76 11.94
CA TYR A 173 7.92 -7.04 13.13
C TYR A 173 6.40 -6.93 13.23
N LEU A 174 5.68 -6.89 12.10
CA LEU A 174 4.21 -6.85 12.10
C LEU A 174 3.58 -8.20 12.47
N GLY A 175 4.18 -9.31 12.05
CA GLY A 175 3.71 -10.66 12.36
C GLY A 175 3.64 -10.93 13.86
N PRO A 176 4.76 -10.77 14.61
CA PRO A 176 4.76 -10.95 16.05
C PRO A 176 3.82 -9.98 16.78
N LEU A 177 3.71 -8.73 16.32
CA LEU A 177 2.79 -7.75 16.88
C LEU A 177 1.33 -8.21 16.76
N VAL A 178 0.90 -8.63 15.58
CA VAL A 178 -0.47 -9.10 15.35
C VAL A 178 -0.73 -10.40 16.09
N ALA A 179 0.21 -11.34 16.09
CA ALA A 179 0.10 -12.58 16.86
C ALA A 179 -0.08 -12.29 18.37
N ALA A 180 0.71 -11.38 18.93
CA ALA A 180 0.58 -10.97 20.32
C ALA A 180 -0.79 -10.32 20.60
N ALA A 181 -1.29 -9.48 19.69
CA ALA A 181 -2.62 -8.89 19.80
C ALA A 181 -3.73 -9.95 19.73
N ILE A 182 -3.64 -10.95 18.84
CA ILE A 182 -4.59 -12.07 18.75
C ILE A 182 -4.62 -12.86 20.06
N LEU A 183 -3.45 -13.24 20.59
CA LEU A 183 -3.35 -13.98 21.85
C LEU A 183 -3.90 -13.16 23.03
N TRP A 184 -3.65 -11.86 23.06
CA TRP A 184 -4.26 -10.95 24.03
C TRP A 184 -5.79 -10.92 23.88
N GLY A 185 -6.31 -10.81 22.65
CA GLY A 185 -7.74 -10.80 22.36
C GLY A 185 -8.42 -12.11 22.78
N LEU A 186 -7.78 -13.25 22.53
CA LEU A 186 -8.24 -14.56 22.95
C LEU A 186 -8.26 -14.70 24.48
N ARG A 187 -7.19 -14.29 25.16
CA ARG A 187 -7.13 -14.26 26.64
C ARG A 187 -8.26 -13.41 27.22
N ARG A 188 -8.53 -12.25 26.62
CA ARG A 188 -9.65 -11.39 27.02
C ARG A 188 -11.00 -12.07 26.82
N ALA A 189 -11.22 -12.70 25.67
CA ALA A 189 -12.47 -13.41 25.37
C ALA A 189 -12.71 -14.57 26.35
N ARG A 190 -11.67 -15.37 26.67
CA ARG A 190 -11.76 -16.46 27.66
C ARG A 190 -12.16 -15.97 29.04
N ARG A 191 -11.54 -14.89 29.52
CA ARG A 191 -11.90 -14.28 30.82
C ARG A 191 -13.33 -13.77 30.86
N ALA A 192 -13.88 -13.36 29.72
CA ALA A 192 -15.25 -12.90 29.60
C ALA A 192 -16.26 -14.04 29.35
N GLY A 193 -15.82 -15.31 29.30
CA GLY A 193 -16.68 -16.45 28.99
C GLY A 193 -17.24 -16.45 27.55
N ALA A 194 -16.67 -15.65 26.65
CA ALA A 194 -17.20 -15.41 25.29
C ALA A 194 -16.47 -16.22 24.20
N THR A 195 -15.92 -17.38 24.55
CA THR A 195 -15.11 -18.22 23.66
C THR A 195 -15.78 -19.53 23.34
N ASP A 196 -15.67 -19.91 22.08
CA ASP A 196 -15.94 -21.26 21.58
C ASP A 196 -14.59 -21.98 21.34
N ASP A 197 -14.56 -23.31 21.49
CA ASP A 197 -13.33 -24.10 21.39
C ASP A 197 -12.72 -24.04 19.98
N ILE A 198 -13.57 -24.14 18.95
CA ILE A 198 -13.15 -24.02 17.56
C ILE A 198 -12.65 -22.59 17.27
N GLY A 199 -13.36 -21.57 17.76
CA GLY A 199 -12.92 -20.18 17.67
C GLY A 199 -11.56 -19.96 18.33
N SER A 200 -11.31 -20.59 19.48
CA SER A 200 -10.03 -20.54 20.18
C SER A 200 -8.92 -21.22 19.40
N LEU A 201 -9.17 -22.40 18.85
CA LEU A 201 -8.21 -23.12 18.01
C LEU A 201 -7.84 -22.29 16.77
N LEU A 202 -8.84 -21.74 16.07
CA LEU A 202 -8.61 -20.89 14.90
C LEU A 202 -7.81 -19.63 15.25
N ALA A 203 -8.05 -19.00 16.40
CA ALA A 203 -7.26 -17.86 16.83
C ALA A 203 -5.80 -18.22 17.13
N LEU A 204 -5.55 -19.40 17.71
CA LEU A 204 -4.19 -19.91 17.91
C LEU A 204 -3.50 -20.20 16.58
N LEU A 205 -4.20 -20.86 15.64
CA LEU A 205 -3.70 -21.09 14.29
C LEU A 205 -3.40 -19.76 13.57
N ALA A 206 -4.28 -18.77 13.68
CA ALA A 206 -4.05 -17.45 13.12
C ALA A 206 -2.78 -16.80 13.71
N ALA A 207 -2.62 -16.84 15.04
CA ALA A 207 -1.40 -16.33 15.68
C ALA A 207 -0.14 -17.06 15.18
N LEU A 208 -0.21 -18.38 14.98
CA LEU A 208 0.89 -19.16 14.39
C LEU A 208 1.18 -18.75 12.94
N THR A 209 0.15 -18.51 12.11
CA THR A 209 0.36 -18.05 10.72
C THR A 209 1.00 -16.66 10.64
N PHE A 210 0.70 -15.75 11.58
CA PHE A 210 1.40 -14.46 11.66
C PHE A 210 2.83 -14.58 12.22
N LEU A 211 3.11 -15.61 13.02
CA LEU A 211 4.49 -15.90 13.42
C LEU A 211 5.28 -16.56 12.29
N SER A 212 4.66 -17.47 11.52
CA SER A 212 5.31 -18.07 10.36
C SER A 212 5.64 -17.02 9.29
N SER A 213 4.79 -16.01 9.08
CA SER A 213 5.13 -14.90 8.18
C SER A 213 6.41 -14.17 8.59
N ALA A 214 6.65 -14.02 9.90
CA ALA A 214 7.87 -13.40 10.40
C ALA A 214 9.13 -14.25 10.12
N LEU A 215 9.00 -15.58 10.19
CA LEU A 215 10.08 -16.52 9.87
C LEU A 215 10.42 -16.51 8.39
N VAL A 216 9.42 -16.50 7.51
CA VAL A 216 9.62 -16.39 6.05
C VAL A 216 10.29 -15.05 5.71
N SER A 217 9.82 -13.94 6.30
CA SER A 217 10.49 -12.65 6.15
C SER A 217 11.93 -12.66 6.65
N LEU A 218 12.22 -13.32 7.77
CA LEU A 218 13.57 -13.44 8.30
C LEU A 218 14.47 -14.19 7.32
N GLN A 219 13.98 -15.30 6.73
CA GLN A 219 14.71 -16.05 5.73
C GLN A 219 15.04 -15.17 4.52
N ALA A 220 14.05 -14.46 3.96
CA ALA A 220 14.27 -13.54 2.85
C ALA A 220 15.31 -12.46 3.19
N VAL A 221 15.22 -11.87 4.39
CA VAL A 221 16.20 -10.87 4.85
C VAL A 221 17.61 -11.46 4.91
N VAL A 222 17.78 -12.67 5.45
CA VAL A 222 19.09 -13.34 5.56
C VAL A 222 19.67 -13.67 4.19
N GLU A 223 18.86 -14.21 3.30
CA GLU A 223 19.27 -14.62 1.95
C GLU A 223 19.71 -13.43 1.10
N TYR A 224 18.94 -12.34 1.14
CA TYR A 224 19.18 -11.17 0.31
C TYR A 224 20.08 -10.10 0.96
N TRP A 225 20.52 -10.30 2.21
CA TRP A 225 21.23 -9.26 2.99
C TRP A 225 22.49 -8.73 2.31
N ASN A 226 23.28 -9.63 1.71
CA ASN A 226 24.61 -9.28 1.19
C ASN A 226 24.64 -8.97 -0.31
N LEU A 227 23.50 -9.02 -1.00
CA LEU A 227 23.45 -8.71 -2.42
C LEU A 227 23.58 -7.19 -2.66
N ASP A 228 24.40 -6.80 -3.63
CA ASP A 228 24.72 -5.39 -3.96
C ASP A 228 23.48 -4.53 -4.21
N TYR A 229 22.47 -5.10 -4.85
CA TYR A 229 21.19 -4.43 -5.07
C TYR A 229 20.52 -4.07 -3.73
N PHE A 230 20.46 -5.01 -2.78
CA PHE A 230 19.82 -4.81 -1.49
C PHE A 230 20.62 -3.88 -0.57
N VAL A 231 21.95 -3.82 -0.69
CA VAL A 231 22.76 -2.80 -0.01
C VAL A 231 22.33 -1.40 -0.42
N ARG A 232 22.15 -1.16 -1.73
CA ARG A 232 21.67 0.13 -2.27
C ARG A 232 20.23 0.44 -1.83
N VAL A 233 19.33 -0.54 -1.88
CA VAL A 233 17.93 -0.37 -1.44
C VAL A 233 17.85 -0.05 0.06
N ARG A 234 18.69 -0.67 0.89
CA ARG A 234 18.78 -0.35 2.33
C ARG A 234 19.28 1.07 2.56
N ALA A 235 20.30 1.51 1.84
CA ALA A 235 20.80 2.88 1.94
C ALA A 235 19.69 3.89 1.55
N ALA A 236 18.99 3.62 0.44
CA ALA A 236 17.90 4.45 -0.05
C ALA A 236 16.68 4.49 0.90
N THR A 237 16.54 3.55 1.84
CA THR A 237 15.43 3.54 2.80
C THR A 237 15.39 4.81 3.66
N PHE A 238 16.54 5.45 3.90
CA PHE A 238 16.60 6.72 4.64
C PHE A 238 16.17 7.92 3.79
N ASP A 239 15.96 7.74 2.49
CA ASP A 239 15.51 8.78 1.57
C ASP A 239 13.98 8.91 1.49
N PHE A 240 13.25 8.31 2.44
CA PHE A 240 11.79 8.46 2.52
C PHE A 240 11.34 9.93 2.59
N TRP A 241 12.23 10.83 3.02
CA TRP A 241 11.97 12.28 3.06
C TRP A 241 11.74 12.91 1.68
N GLN A 242 12.18 12.24 0.60
CA GLN A 242 11.90 12.65 -0.78
C GLN A 242 10.42 12.55 -1.14
N ASN A 243 9.63 11.75 -0.40
CA ASN A 243 8.20 11.64 -0.61
C ASN A 243 7.44 12.68 0.23
N LEU A 244 7.21 13.86 -0.32
CA LEU A 244 6.43 14.90 0.38
C LEU A 244 5.01 14.45 0.76
N GLN A 245 4.37 13.55 -0.02
CA GLN A 245 3.05 13.03 0.33
C GLN A 245 3.10 12.17 1.59
N PHE A 246 4.25 11.58 1.93
CA PHE A 246 4.46 10.85 3.17
C PHE A 246 4.91 11.77 4.30
N VAL A 247 5.89 12.65 4.05
CA VAL A 247 6.50 13.51 5.08
C VAL A 247 5.50 14.49 5.69
N ILE A 248 4.69 15.16 4.87
CA ILE A 248 3.72 16.16 5.34
C ILE A 248 2.75 15.57 6.37
N PRO A 249 2.00 14.47 6.08
CA PRO A 249 1.15 13.85 7.07
C PRO A 249 1.95 13.22 8.22
N PHE A 250 3.12 12.63 7.97
CA PHE A 250 3.95 12.06 9.03
C PHE A 250 4.34 13.09 10.10
N VAL A 251 4.87 14.25 9.68
CA VAL A 251 5.24 15.34 10.61
C VAL A 251 4.00 15.88 11.32
N GLY A 252 2.90 16.09 10.60
CA GLY A 252 1.64 16.53 11.19
C GLY A 252 1.11 15.60 12.28
N LEU A 253 1.17 14.28 12.03
CA LEU A 253 0.78 13.25 12.99
C LEU A 253 1.77 13.16 14.16
N ALA A 254 3.07 13.31 13.93
CA ALA A 254 4.07 13.34 14.99
C ALA A 254 3.82 14.51 15.96
N ILE A 255 3.57 15.72 15.44
CA ILE A 255 3.20 16.89 16.25
C ILE A 255 1.91 16.61 17.01
N LEU A 256 0.88 16.08 16.35
CA LEU A 256 -0.39 15.72 16.99
C LEU A 256 -0.16 14.76 18.17
N VAL A 257 0.65 13.71 17.99
CA VAL A 257 0.95 12.71 19.02
C VAL A 257 1.73 13.34 20.18
N VAL A 258 2.83 14.04 19.92
CA VAL A 258 3.68 14.66 20.95
C VAL A 258 2.87 15.65 21.79
N VAL A 259 2.15 16.56 21.14
CA VAL A 259 1.32 17.55 21.84
C VAL A 259 0.20 16.87 22.62
N SER A 260 -0.41 15.80 22.12
CA SER A 260 -1.47 15.08 22.83
C SER A 260 -0.96 14.29 24.04
N ILE A 261 0.29 13.83 24.02
CA ILE A 261 0.93 13.17 25.17
C ILE A 261 1.23 14.21 26.27
N VAL A 262 1.83 15.36 25.89
CA VAL A 262 2.21 16.41 26.84
C VAL A 262 0.99 17.17 27.37
N LEU A 263 0.01 17.46 26.51
CA LEU A 263 -1.18 18.24 26.81
C LEU A 263 -2.47 17.49 26.39
N PRO A 264 -2.89 16.43 27.11
CA PRO A 264 -4.05 15.61 26.72
C PRO A 264 -5.34 16.39 26.46
N ARG A 265 -5.63 17.41 27.28
CA ARG A 265 -6.83 18.28 27.12
C ARG A 265 -6.83 19.10 25.83
N TRP A 266 -5.71 19.19 25.13
CA TRP A 266 -5.64 19.83 23.81
C TRP A 266 -6.49 19.07 22.77
N LEU A 267 -6.67 17.76 22.94
CA LEU A 267 -7.56 16.94 22.10
C LEU A 267 -9.02 17.42 22.12
N GLU A 268 -9.44 18.03 23.23
CA GLU A 268 -10.78 18.61 23.40
C GLU A 268 -10.92 20.00 22.74
N ARG A 269 -9.82 20.61 22.29
CA ARG A 269 -9.83 21.95 21.70
C ARG A 269 -9.95 21.88 20.18
N ARG A 270 -9.93 23.05 19.52
CA ARG A 270 -9.90 23.15 18.05
C ARG A 270 -8.50 22.89 17.46
N GLY A 271 -7.46 22.91 18.30
CA GLY A 271 -6.07 22.78 17.89
C GLY A 271 -5.74 21.56 17.02
N PRO A 272 -6.14 20.33 17.39
CA PRO A 272 -5.91 19.15 16.55
C PRO A 272 -6.52 19.26 15.16
N ALA A 273 -7.73 19.82 15.07
CA ALA A 273 -8.43 20.00 13.80
C ALA A 273 -7.76 21.09 12.94
N LEU A 274 -7.27 22.18 13.56
CA LEU A 274 -6.50 23.22 12.86
C LEU A 274 -5.18 22.67 12.33
N LEU A 275 -4.44 21.92 13.15
CA LEU A 275 -3.19 21.29 12.74
C LEU A 275 -3.42 20.35 11.55
N LEU A 276 -4.34 19.40 11.69
CA LEU A 276 -4.63 18.45 10.61
C LEU A 276 -5.25 19.11 9.38
N GLY A 277 -6.00 20.20 9.55
CA GLY A 277 -6.50 21.03 8.45
C GLY A 277 -5.39 21.73 7.69
N LEU A 278 -4.40 22.28 8.39
CA LEU A 278 -3.20 22.87 7.77
C LEU A 278 -2.37 21.80 7.03
N VAL A 279 -2.16 20.64 7.66
CA VAL A 279 -1.47 19.50 7.05
C VAL A 279 -2.21 19.03 5.79
N ALA A 280 -3.54 18.93 5.86
CA ALA A 280 -4.38 18.59 4.70
C ALA A 280 -4.25 19.63 3.58
N LEU A 281 -4.27 20.93 3.91
CA LEU A 281 -4.08 21.99 2.92
C LEU A 281 -2.71 21.91 2.25
N LEU A 282 -1.64 21.72 3.03
CA LEU A 282 -0.29 21.57 2.51
C LEU A 282 -0.17 20.34 1.62
N LEU A 283 -0.74 19.20 2.04
CA LEU A 283 -0.74 17.96 1.29
C LEU A 283 -1.49 18.11 -0.04
N ALA A 284 -2.68 18.72 -0.01
CA ALA A 284 -3.46 19.01 -1.20
C ALA A 284 -2.69 19.97 -2.13
N ALA A 285 -1.94 20.93 -1.61
CA ALA A 285 -1.17 21.89 -2.40
C ALA A 285 0.05 21.29 -3.11
N THR A 286 0.50 20.09 -2.73
CA THR A 286 1.74 19.47 -3.26
C THR A 286 1.83 19.40 -4.80
N PRO A 287 0.77 19.14 -5.58
CA PRO A 287 0.86 19.15 -7.05
C PRO A 287 1.21 20.50 -7.66
N TRP A 288 0.97 21.59 -6.92
CA TRP A 288 1.26 22.96 -7.36
C TRP A 288 2.59 23.48 -6.85
N LEU A 289 3.18 22.88 -5.82
CA LEU A 289 4.52 23.25 -5.31
C LEU A 289 5.60 23.13 -6.39
N ARG A 290 5.40 22.24 -7.37
CA ARG A 290 6.26 22.13 -8.56
C ARG A 290 6.42 23.42 -9.37
N ARG A 291 5.49 24.38 -9.24
CA ARG A 291 5.60 25.69 -9.91
C ARG A 291 6.63 26.60 -9.23
N LEU A 292 6.94 26.35 -7.96
CA LEU A 292 7.90 27.12 -7.18
C LEU A 292 9.30 26.50 -7.28
N ASP A 293 9.36 25.18 -7.18
CA ASP A 293 10.58 24.40 -7.38
C ASP A 293 10.21 23.10 -8.11
N PRO A 294 10.69 22.89 -9.35
CA PRO A 294 10.49 21.63 -10.07
C PRO A 294 10.98 20.41 -9.30
N GLU A 295 11.96 20.55 -8.41
CA GLU A 295 12.49 19.47 -7.57
C GLU A 295 11.65 19.19 -6.31
N ALA A 296 10.75 20.10 -5.90
CA ALA A 296 9.88 19.93 -4.73
C ALA A 296 8.69 18.98 -4.96
N MET A 297 8.90 17.88 -5.70
CA MET A 297 7.82 17.22 -6.45
C MET A 297 7.22 15.94 -5.89
N LEU A 298 6.03 15.64 -6.41
CA LEU A 298 5.45 14.31 -6.53
C LEU A 298 6.41 13.41 -7.32
N PHE A 299 7.31 12.70 -6.64
CA PHE A 299 8.20 11.73 -7.25
C PHE A 299 7.66 10.31 -7.02
N PRO A 300 6.97 9.69 -8.01
CA PRO A 300 6.37 8.37 -7.83
C PRO A 300 7.34 7.29 -7.32
N PRO A 301 8.62 7.24 -7.75
CA PRO A 301 9.56 6.28 -7.20
C PRO A 301 9.78 6.43 -5.68
N ALA A 302 9.58 7.62 -5.11
CA ALA A 302 9.65 7.83 -3.66
C ALA A 302 8.54 7.10 -2.89
N HIS A 303 7.45 6.67 -3.56
CA HIS A 303 6.40 5.84 -2.96
C HIS A 303 6.94 4.47 -2.55
N HIS A 304 7.78 3.88 -3.41
CA HIS A 304 8.49 2.65 -3.09
C HIS A 304 9.49 2.89 -1.95
N ILE A 305 10.26 3.98 -1.99
CA ILE A 305 11.26 4.27 -0.95
C ILE A 305 10.60 4.46 0.43
N ALA A 306 9.46 5.15 0.49
CA ALA A 306 8.74 5.43 1.73
C ALA A 306 8.17 4.19 2.42
N ARG A 307 8.07 3.04 1.73
CA ARG A 307 7.41 1.83 2.24
C ARG A 307 7.93 1.37 3.60
N THR A 308 9.24 1.44 3.85
CA THR A 308 9.81 0.98 5.13
C THR A 308 9.39 1.88 6.30
N ALA A 309 9.44 3.20 6.11
CA ALA A 309 8.95 4.17 7.10
C ALA A 309 7.43 4.03 7.30
N ALA A 310 6.69 3.77 6.22
CA ALA A 310 5.26 3.50 6.26
C ALA A 310 4.92 2.25 7.09
N GLY A 311 5.72 1.17 6.99
CA GLY A 311 5.60 0.00 7.86
C GLY A 311 5.80 0.32 9.34
N GLY A 312 6.75 1.19 9.69
CA GLY A 312 6.92 1.72 11.04
C GLY A 312 5.70 2.51 11.54
N LEU A 313 5.06 3.29 10.66
CA LEU A 313 3.82 4.00 10.98
C LEU A 313 2.65 3.03 11.20
N VAL A 314 2.56 1.94 10.41
CA VAL A 314 1.56 0.87 10.63
C VAL A 314 1.74 0.22 12.01
N VAL A 315 2.98 -0.05 12.45
CA VAL A 315 3.26 -0.52 13.82
C VAL A 315 2.71 0.45 14.86
N ALA A 316 3.03 1.73 14.73
CA ALA A 316 2.60 2.75 15.68
C ALA A 316 1.07 2.85 15.76
N ILE A 317 0.38 2.81 14.61
CA ILE A 317 -1.09 2.84 14.54
C ILE A 317 -1.69 1.56 15.15
N ALA A 318 -1.16 0.38 14.82
CA ALA A 318 -1.62 -0.89 15.37
C ALA A 318 -1.46 -0.95 16.89
N ILE A 319 -0.31 -0.53 17.41
CA ILE A 319 -0.07 -0.41 18.86
C ILE A 319 -1.05 0.59 19.48
N ALA A 320 -1.26 1.75 18.87
CA ALA A 320 -2.20 2.75 19.40
C ALA A 320 -3.65 2.21 19.45
N MET A 321 -4.10 1.49 18.41
CA MET A 321 -5.40 0.80 18.41
C MET A 321 -5.49 -0.22 19.54
N TRP A 322 -4.44 -1.03 19.72
CA TRP A 322 -4.38 -2.03 20.76
C TRP A 322 -4.40 -1.41 22.16
N LEU A 323 -3.56 -0.41 22.44
CA LEU A 323 -3.52 0.30 23.73
C LEU A 323 -4.84 1.00 24.03
N HIS A 324 -5.48 1.61 23.02
CA HIS A 324 -6.77 2.30 23.17
C HIS A 324 -7.84 1.38 23.78
N VAL A 325 -7.91 0.13 23.31
CA VAL A 325 -8.87 -0.88 23.79
C VAL A 325 -8.34 -1.65 25.01
N GLY A 326 -7.07 -2.03 25.00
CA GLY A 326 -6.42 -2.85 26.01
C GLY A 326 -6.38 -2.20 27.39
N TRP A 327 -6.15 -0.89 27.44
CA TRP A 327 -6.07 -0.13 28.68
C TRP A 327 -7.45 0.32 29.19
N ARG A 328 -8.57 -0.26 28.72
CA ARG A 328 -9.92 0.13 29.20
C ARG A 328 -10.19 -0.33 30.63
N HIS A 329 -9.56 -1.42 31.07
CA HIS A 329 -9.86 -2.09 32.34
C HIS A 329 -8.63 -2.27 33.23
N ALA A 330 -7.62 -1.40 33.11
CA ALA A 330 -6.43 -1.48 33.95
C ALA A 330 -6.72 -0.96 35.38
N GLY A 331 -7.58 -1.66 36.12
CA GLY A 331 -7.77 -1.42 37.55
C GLY A 331 -6.59 -1.89 38.39
N ARG A 332 -5.63 -2.64 37.81
CA ARG A 332 -4.51 -3.29 38.51
C ARG A 332 -3.17 -2.54 38.43
N TRP A 333 -3.03 -1.52 37.57
CA TRP A 333 -1.73 -0.90 37.22
C TRP A 333 -1.73 0.63 37.30
N GLY A 334 -2.62 1.21 38.11
CA GLY A 334 -2.95 2.63 38.01
C GLY A 334 -3.85 2.91 36.80
N GLY A 335 -4.71 3.92 36.92
CA GLY A 335 -5.70 4.25 35.88
C GLY A 335 -5.07 4.48 34.49
N PRO A 336 -5.88 4.45 33.41
CA PRO A 336 -5.38 4.71 32.06
C PRO A 336 -4.67 6.07 31.97
N PRO A 337 -3.60 6.19 31.16
CA PRO A 337 -2.99 7.47 30.83
C PRO A 337 -4.04 8.50 30.41
N ARG A 338 -3.87 9.75 30.85
CA ARG A 338 -4.84 10.84 30.60
C ARG A 338 -5.18 10.97 29.10
N VAL A 339 -4.20 10.81 28.21
CA VAL A 339 -4.43 10.83 26.76
C VAL A 339 -5.43 9.77 26.29
N LEU A 340 -5.38 8.55 26.83
CA LEU A 340 -6.31 7.48 26.47
C LEU A 340 -7.71 7.75 27.02
N VAL A 341 -7.83 8.43 28.16
CA VAL A 341 -9.12 8.88 28.71
C VAL A 341 -9.74 9.90 27.77
N GLU A 342 -8.98 10.90 27.32
CA GLU A 342 -9.46 11.92 26.39
C GLU A 342 -9.88 11.32 25.04
N LEU A 343 -9.08 10.42 24.48
CA LEU A 343 -9.37 9.74 23.22
C LEU A 343 -10.65 8.88 23.24
N ARG A 344 -11.16 8.53 24.43
CA ARG A 344 -12.42 7.78 24.58
C ARG A 344 -13.65 8.68 24.63
N ARG A 345 -13.47 10.00 24.78
CA ARG A 345 -14.60 10.94 24.75
C ARG A 345 -15.22 10.96 23.34
N PRO A 346 -16.54 10.76 23.19
CA PRO A 346 -17.20 10.71 21.89
C PRO A 346 -16.98 11.97 21.04
N GLU A 347 -16.87 13.14 21.68
CA GLU A 347 -16.64 14.43 21.01
C GLU A 347 -15.25 14.47 20.38
N VAL A 348 -14.23 14.02 21.12
CA VAL A 348 -12.83 13.96 20.68
C VAL A 348 -12.72 12.98 19.51
N GLY A 349 -13.26 11.77 19.65
CA GLY A 349 -13.25 10.76 18.59
C GLY A 349 -13.91 11.25 17.31
N ARG A 350 -15.07 11.91 17.39
CA ARG A 350 -15.77 12.49 16.21
C ARG A 350 -14.96 13.59 15.53
N ARG A 351 -14.24 14.43 16.29
CA ARG A 351 -13.39 15.49 15.74
C ARG A 351 -12.15 14.92 15.07
N LEU A 352 -11.46 14.00 15.71
CA LEU A 352 -10.31 13.30 15.13
C LEU A 352 -10.71 12.57 13.85
N LEU A 353 -11.84 11.88 13.85
CA LEU A 353 -12.36 11.25 12.64
C LEU A 353 -12.65 12.27 11.52
N SER A 354 -13.25 13.41 11.85
CA SER A 354 -13.54 14.45 10.85
C SER A 354 -12.24 15.00 10.25
N ALA A 355 -11.23 15.23 11.09
CA ALA A 355 -9.92 15.72 10.66
C ALA A 355 -9.14 14.66 9.86
N ALA A 356 -9.15 13.40 10.28
CA ALA A 356 -8.53 12.29 9.54
C ALA A 356 -9.23 12.05 8.19
N SER A 357 -10.55 12.22 8.12
CA SER A 357 -11.30 12.13 6.86
C SER A 357 -10.95 13.28 5.92
N ALA A 358 -10.79 14.51 6.44
CA ALA A 358 -10.33 15.65 5.65
C ALA A 358 -8.89 15.46 5.16
N LEU A 359 -8.01 14.92 6.00
CA LEU A 359 -6.65 14.57 5.60
C LEU A 359 -6.65 13.51 4.50
N LEU A 360 -7.49 12.49 4.59
CA LEU A 360 -7.64 11.47 3.55
C LEU A 360 -8.11 12.06 2.21
N LEU A 361 -9.14 12.91 2.25
CA LEU A 361 -9.64 13.59 1.04
C LEU A 361 -8.55 14.47 0.41
N ALA A 362 -7.76 15.17 1.24
CA ALA A 362 -6.63 15.95 0.76
C ALA A 362 -5.51 15.09 0.18
N ALA A 363 -5.24 13.92 0.78
CA ALA A 363 -4.25 12.96 0.29
C ALA A 363 -4.61 12.36 -1.08
N ALA A 364 -5.90 12.31 -1.44
CA ALA A 364 -6.33 11.88 -2.77
C ALA A 364 -6.02 12.90 -3.88
N VAL A 365 -5.82 14.19 -3.54
CA VAL A 365 -5.51 15.23 -4.54
C VAL A 365 -4.18 14.97 -5.26
N PRO A 366 -3.05 14.77 -4.56
CA PRO A 366 -1.79 14.41 -5.22
C PRO A 366 -1.85 13.08 -5.97
N ASP A 367 -2.61 12.13 -5.45
CA ASP A 367 -2.83 10.83 -6.10
C ASP A 367 -3.49 10.98 -7.48
N VAL A 368 -4.61 11.70 -7.55
CA VAL A 368 -5.31 12.00 -8.81
C VAL A 368 -4.43 12.82 -9.77
N ALA A 369 -3.66 13.77 -9.24
CA ALA A 369 -2.73 14.56 -10.05
C ALA A 369 -1.64 13.68 -10.70
N LEU A 370 -1.11 12.72 -9.95
CA LEU A 370 -0.15 11.74 -10.45
C LEU A 370 -0.78 10.80 -11.49
N SER A 371 -1.99 10.31 -11.27
CA SER A 371 -2.71 9.49 -12.26
C SER A 371 -2.94 10.24 -13.58
N ARG A 372 -3.20 11.55 -13.53
CA ARG A 372 -3.27 12.38 -14.76
C ARG A 372 -1.93 12.48 -15.49
N LEU A 373 -0.84 12.69 -14.74
CA LEU A 373 0.51 12.76 -15.33
C LEU A 373 0.92 11.42 -15.94
N TRP A 374 0.55 10.31 -15.30
CA TRP A 374 0.77 8.97 -15.78
C TRP A 374 0.08 8.69 -17.12
N VAL A 375 -1.19 9.08 -17.26
CA VAL A 375 -1.90 8.94 -18.55
C VAL A 375 -1.14 9.66 -19.66
N GLY A 376 -0.67 10.89 -19.41
CA GLY A 376 0.12 11.64 -20.39
C GLY A 376 1.46 10.97 -20.74
N TYR A 377 2.12 10.34 -19.76
CA TYR A 377 3.33 9.56 -20.00
C TYR A 377 3.04 8.30 -20.84
N LEU A 378 2.00 7.54 -20.49
CA LEU A 378 1.65 6.30 -21.17
C LEU A 378 1.23 6.56 -22.62
N ASP A 379 0.46 7.63 -22.87
CA ASP A 379 0.07 8.06 -24.22
C ASP A 379 1.30 8.47 -25.04
N TYR A 380 2.21 9.25 -24.46
CA TYR A 380 3.47 9.61 -25.10
C TYR A 380 4.32 8.38 -25.44
N PHE A 381 4.51 7.48 -24.47
CA PHE A 381 5.30 6.27 -24.63
C PHE A 381 4.70 5.34 -25.69
N ARG A 382 3.37 5.18 -25.69
CA ARG A 382 2.65 4.46 -26.74
C ARG A 382 2.86 5.10 -28.10
N GLY A 383 2.79 6.43 -28.20
CA GLY A 383 3.05 7.17 -29.44
C GLY A 383 4.43 6.88 -30.02
N LEU A 384 5.46 6.79 -29.18
CA LEU A 384 6.81 6.39 -29.59
C LEU A 384 6.82 4.96 -30.15
N VAL A 385 6.22 4.00 -29.45
CA VAL A 385 6.13 2.60 -29.86
C VAL A 385 5.38 2.46 -31.18
N THR A 386 4.20 3.07 -31.30
CA THR A 386 3.36 2.91 -32.49
C THR A 386 3.84 3.72 -33.70
N GLY A 387 4.60 4.79 -33.48
CA GLY A 387 5.11 5.68 -34.52
C GLY A 387 6.47 5.29 -35.10
N HIS A 388 7.15 4.30 -34.51
CA HIS A 388 8.47 3.83 -34.96
C HIS A 388 8.45 2.33 -35.27
N THR A 389 9.49 1.87 -35.95
CA THR A 389 9.76 0.46 -36.21
C THR A 389 11.16 0.10 -35.71
N GLY A 390 11.34 -1.12 -35.22
CA GLY A 390 12.64 -1.57 -34.71
C GLY A 390 13.01 -0.99 -33.34
N LEU A 391 14.31 -0.85 -33.07
CA LEU A 391 14.79 -0.38 -31.78
C LEU A 391 14.78 1.16 -31.71
N VAL A 392 14.18 1.70 -30.65
CA VAL A 392 14.21 3.14 -30.34
C VAL A 392 15.09 3.34 -29.12
N ARG A 393 16.17 4.10 -29.26
CA ARG A 393 17.11 4.33 -28.15
C ARG A 393 16.54 5.35 -27.18
N ALA A 394 16.39 4.97 -25.92
CA ALA A 394 15.87 5.85 -24.87
C ALA A 394 16.74 7.11 -24.66
N ASN A 395 18.04 7.02 -24.93
CA ASN A 395 18.98 8.14 -24.82
C ASN A 395 18.72 9.26 -25.86
N ASP A 396 18.07 8.94 -26.98
CA ASP A 396 17.71 9.91 -28.02
C ASP A 396 16.35 10.58 -27.74
N LEU A 397 15.68 10.17 -26.66
CA LEU A 397 14.36 10.63 -26.29
C LEU A 397 14.42 11.56 -25.07
N PRO A 398 13.47 12.50 -24.91
CA PRO A 398 13.38 13.36 -23.73
C PRO A 398 12.88 12.62 -22.47
N MET A 399 13.23 11.33 -22.28
CA MET A 399 12.80 10.51 -21.12
C MET A 399 13.30 11.07 -19.79
N ARG A 400 14.46 11.72 -19.80
CA ARG A 400 15.04 12.39 -18.62
C ARG A 400 14.51 13.82 -18.40
N GLN A 401 13.67 14.32 -19.31
CA GLN A 401 13.07 15.65 -19.20
C GLN A 401 11.69 15.58 -18.55
N TRP A 402 11.23 16.70 -18.02
CA TRP A 402 9.87 16.83 -17.51
C TRP A 402 8.83 16.75 -18.64
N PRO A 403 7.67 16.10 -18.45
CA PRO A 403 7.26 15.35 -17.27
C PRO A 403 7.70 13.88 -17.24
N GLN A 404 8.35 13.39 -18.30
CA GLN A 404 8.61 11.96 -18.50
C GLN A 404 9.57 11.35 -17.47
N ARG A 405 10.48 12.16 -16.94
CA ARG A 405 11.43 11.75 -15.90
C ARG A 405 10.79 11.17 -14.64
N LEU A 406 9.51 11.46 -14.39
CA LEU A 406 8.76 10.92 -13.25
C LEU A 406 8.52 9.42 -13.32
N PHE A 407 8.34 8.93 -14.54
CA PHE A 407 7.88 7.58 -14.81
C PHE A 407 8.91 6.76 -15.59
N SER A 408 10.01 7.42 -16.00
CA SER A 408 11.20 6.86 -16.63
C SER A 408 11.78 5.72 -15.77
N GLN A 409 11.69 4.49 -16.27
CA GLN A 409 12.31 3.31 -15.68
C GLN A 409 12.93 2.42 -16.74
N ASP A 410 14.23 2.57 -16.91
CA ASP A 410 14.90 2.17 -18.15
C ASP A 410 14.87 0.67 -18.42
N TRP A 411 14.90 -0.16 -17.38
CA TRP A 411 14.84 -1.60 -17.50
C TRP A 411 13.44 -2.12 -17.84
N THR A 412 12.39 -1.32 -17.61
CA THR A 412 10.99 -1.71 -17.89
C THR A 412 10.55 -1.37 -19.32
N TYR A 413 11.30 -0.52 -20.04
CA TYR A 413 10.93 -0.07 -21.37
C TYR A 413 10.68 -1.18 -22.39
N PRO A 414 11.46 -2.27 -22.45
CA PRO A 414 11.19 -3.36 -23.38
C PRO A 414 9.83 -4.02 -23.11
N ALA A 415 9.53 -4.32 -21.84
CA ALA A 415 8.26 -4.91 -21.42
C ALA A 415 7.08 -3.95 -21.68
N LEU A 416 7.22 -2.68 -21.29
CA LEU A 416 6.19 -1.67 -21.53
C LEU A 416 5.93 -1.48 -23.03
N SER A 417 6.98 -1.47 -23.86
CA SER A 417 6.86 -1.38 -25.33
C SER A 417 6.07 -2.54 -25.90
N ALA A 418 6.37 -3.76 -25.46
CA ALA A 418 5.67 -4.96 -25.91
C ALA A 418 4.19 -4.98 -25.47
N LEU A 419 3.88 -4.42 -24.30
CA LEU A 419 2.51 -4.33 -23.81
C LEU A 419 1.68 -3.28 -24.57
N VAL A 420 2.25 -2.11 -24.87
CA VAL A 420 1.51 -0.98 -25.48
C VAL A 420 1.48 -0.99 -27.01
N ARG A 421 2.21 -1.91 -27.66
CA ARG A 421 2.17 -2.06 -29.12
C ARG A 421 0.78 -2.49 -29.61
N SER A 422 0.37 -1.96 -30.74
CA SER A 422 -0.89 -2.29 -31.43
C SER A 422 -0.71 -3.36 -32.51
N ALA A 423 0.51 -3.55 -33.02
CA ALA A 423 0.85 -4.55 -34.04
C ALA A 423 2.28 -5.08 -33.90
N PRO A 424 2.59 -6.28 -34.44
CA PRO A 424 3.96 -6.77 -34.56
C PRO A 424 4.85 -5.81 -35.37
N GLY A 425 6.15 -5.74 -35.06
CA GLY A 425 7.13 -4.92 -35.78
C GLY A 425 7.20 -3.44 -35.39
N GLN A 426 6.30 -2.99 -34.51
CA GLN A 426 6.34 -1.65 -33.92
C GLN A 426 7.54 -1.45 -32.98
N GLY A 427 7.84 -0.19 -32.68
CA GLY A 427 9.03 0.25 -31.98
C GLY A 427 9.18 -0.40 -30.60
N ILE A 428 10.43 -0.72 -30.25
CA ILE A 428 10.80 -1.21 -28.92
C ILE A 428 11.76 -0.20 -28.32
N VAL A 429 11.34 0.46 -27.26
CA VAL A 429 12.20 1.39 -26.52
C VAL A 429 13.19 0.58 -25.70
N VAL A 430 14.48 0.84 -25.91
CA VAL A 430 15.58 0.17 -25.21
C VAL A 430 16.57 1.21 -24.70
N MET A 431 17.19 0.94 -23.55
CA MET A 431 18.36 1.69 -23.11
C MET A 431 19.64 1.05 -23.66
N ASP A 432 20.65 1.88 -23.94
CA ASP A 432 21.97 1.38 -24.28
C ASP A 432 22.53 0.56 -23.11
N LYS A 433 22.73 -0.74 -23.34
CA LYS A 433 23.38 -1.61 -22.35
C LYS A 433 24.83 -1.16 -22.22
N ASP A 434 25.16 -0.48 -21.13
CA ASP A 434 26.55 -0.17 -20.81
C ASP A 434 27.32 -1.39 -20.26
N TYR A 435 26.61 -2.50 -19.99
CA TYR A 435 27.09 -3.74 -19.35
C TYR A 435 27.82 -3.51 -18.01
N ARG A 436 27.77 -2.29 -17.48
CA ARG A 436 28.36 -1.87 -16.20
C ARG A 436 27.29 -1.78 -15.12
N SER A 437 26.05 -1.55 -15.53
CA SER A 437 24.85 -1.64 -14.70
C SER A 437 24.11 -2.95 -14.98
N ASN A 438 24.12 -3.88 -14.02
CA ASN A 438 23.18 -5.00 -14.06
C ASN A 438 21.76 -4.45 -13.88
N PRO A 439 20.76 -4.84 -14.70
CA PRO A 439 19.37 -4.61 -14.35
C PRO A 439 19.11 -5.15 -12.92
N PRO A 440 18.21 -4.53 -12.15
CA PRO A 440 18.01 -4.90 -10.75
C PRO A 440 17.49 -6.34 -10.55
N PHE A 441 16.95 -6.94 -11.60
CA PHE A 441 16.37 -8.28 -11.64
C PHE A 441 17.05 -9.15 -12.71
N GLU A 442 16.60 -10.39 -12.90
CA GLU A 442 17.16 -11.38 -13.84
C GLU A 442 17.56 -10.77 -15.20
N PRO A 443 18.57 -11.32 -15.90
CA PRO A 443 18.98 -10.82 -17.22
C PRO A 443 17.85 -10.72 -18.26
N SER A 444 16.79 -11.51 -18.09
CA SER A 444 15.53 -11.52 -18.85
C SER A 444 14.69 -10.25 -18.68
N CYS A 445 14.79 -9.53 -17.57
CA CYS A 445 13.94 -8.39 -17.24
C CYS A 445 14.15 -7.16 -18.14
N GLY A 446 15.31 -7.09 -18.80
CA GLY A 446 15.60 -6.08 -19.84
C GLY A 446 15.49 -6.63 -21.27
N THR A 447 14.93 -7.82 -21.45
CA THR A 447 14.68 -8.41 -22.77
C THR A 447 13.27 -8.09 -23.24
N VAL A 448 13.07 -8.16 -24.56
CA VAL A 448 11.77 -7.88 -25.17
C VAL A 448 10.94 -9.15 -25.06
N PRO A 449 9.83 -9.13 -24.32
CA PRO A 449 8.95 -10.29 -24.22
C PRO A 449 8.24 -10.52 -25.56
N ARG A 450 8.06 -11.79 -25.95
CA ARG A 450 7.51 -12.11 -27.28
C ARG A 450 6.07 -11.64 -27.45
N LEU A 451 5.24 -11.84 -26.41
CA LEU A 451 3.81 -11.47 -26.35
C LEU A 451 3.06 -11.72 -27.67
N GLU A 452 3.23 -12.91 -28.25
CA GLU A 452 2.63 -13.28 -29.54
C GLU A 452 1.09 -13.24 -29.47
N GLY A 453 0.47 -12.62 -30.46
CA GLY A 453 -0.99 -12.46 -30.53
C GLY A 453 -1.58 -11.38 -29.60
N TYR A 454 -0.78 -10.81 -28.69
CA TYR A 454 -1.21 -9.73 -27.81
C TYR A 454 -1.03 -8.35 -28.45
N ALA A 455 -2.02 -7.47 -28.25
CA ALA A 455 -2.00 -6.11 -28.76
C ALA A 455 -2.82 -5.16 -27.88
N TRP A 456 -2.38 -3.91 -27.80
CA TRP A 456 -3.08 -2.84 -27.10
C TRP A 456 -4.22 -2.29 -27.94
N ARG A 457 -5.48 -2.59 -27.55
CA ARG A 457 -6.69 -2.18 -28.26
C ARG A 457 -7.63 -1.35 -27.40
#